data_AF-A0A011Q7R5-F1
#
_entry.id   AF-A0A011Q7R5-F1
#
_cell.length_a   1.000
_cell.length_b   1.000
_cell.length_c   1.000
_cell.angle_alpha   90.00
_cell.angle_beta   90.00
_cell.angle_gamma   90.00
#
_symmetry.space_group_name_H-M   'P 1'
#
loop_
_entity.id
_entity.type
_entity.pdbx_description
1 polymer ?
#
loop_
_entity_poly.entity_id
_entity_poly.type
_entity_poly.pdbx_seq_one_letter_code
_entity_poly.pdbx_strand_id
1 'polypeptide(L)' 'MVIINFTPVPRMDYRIGVPQAGAYREMLNSDSHFYGGGDVGNSDRQLVAEEVPWMNRPYSLTITVPPLAGLVLALRA' A
#
# COMPACT_ATOMS: atom_id res chain seq x y z
N MET A 1 2.43 7.39 4.38
CA MET A 1 1.83 6.28 5.13
C MET A 1 2.78 5.09 5.06
N VAL A 2 3.01 4.40 6.17
CA VAL A 2 3.91 3.25 6.25
C VAL A 2 3.08 2.00 6.58
N ILE A 3 3.30 0.92 5.84
CA ILE A 3 2.64 -0.38 6.03
C ILE A 3 3.74 -1.43 6.15
N ILE A 4 3.63 -2.35 7.10
CA ILE A 4 4.60 -3.43 7.27
C ILE A 4 3.87 -4.75 7.46
N ASN A 5 4.21 -5.76 6.66
CA ASN A 5 3.72 -7.12 6.81
C ASN A 5 4.82 -7.99 7.43
N PHE A 6 4.66 -8.37 8.70
CA PHE A 6 5.61 -9.25 9.40
C PHE A 6 5.29 -10.74 9.25
N THR A 7 4.52 -11.13 8.22
CA THR A 7 4.21 -12.54 7.92
C THR A 7 4.69 -12.90 6.51
N PRO A 8 5.06 -14.18 6.27
CA PRO A 8 5.53 -14.63 4.95
C PRO A 8 4.40 -14.77 3.92
N VAL A 9 3.17 -14.42 4.26
CA VAL A 9 2.00 -14.53 3.38
C VAL A 9 1.67 -13.14 2.82
N PRO A 10 1.66 -12.95 1.48
CA PRO A 10 1.22 -11.69 0.88
C PRO A 10 -0.25 -11.42 1.19
N ARG A 11 -0.61 -10.14 1.30
CA ARG A 11 -2.01 -9.71 1.46
C ARG A 11 -2.48 -9.05 0.17
N MET A 12 -3.28 -9.78 -0.60
CA MET A 12 -3.96 -9.24 -1.78
C MET A 12 -5.21 -8.47 -1.34
N ASP A 13 -5.56 -7.43 -2.10
CA ASP A 13 -6.76 -6.62 -1.90
C ASP A 13 -6.97 -6.14 -0.45
N TYR A 14 -5.86 -5.83 0.23
CA TYR A 14 -5.87 -5.45 1.62
C TYR A 14 -6.33 -4.00 1.78
N ARG A 15 -7.39 -3.79 2.57
CA ARG A 15 -7.98 -2.48 2.78
C ARG A 15 -7.32 -1.74 3.94
N ILE A 16 -6.88 -0.50 3.68
CA ILE A 16 -6.29 0.39 4.68
C ILE A 16 -6.96 1.76 4.69
N GLY A 17 -7.17 2.32 5.87
CA GLY A 17 -7.79 3.64 6.03
C GLY A 17 -6.78 4.76 5.78
N VAL A 18 -7.19 5.81 5.04
CA VAL A 18 -6.37 6.99 4.75
C VAL A 18 -7.13 8.29 5.04
N PRO A 19 -6.45 9.35 5.51
CA PRO A 19 -7.13 10.57 5.96
C PRO A 19 -7.59 11.48 4.82
N GLN A 20 -7.06 11.34 3.61
CA GLN A 20 -7.31 12.27 2.50
C GLN A 20 -7.77 11.48 1.26
N ALA A 21 -8.69 12.07 0.50
CA ALA A 21 -9.05 11.59 -0.83
C ALA A 21 -7.89 11.79 -1.81
N GLY A 22 -8.00 11.18 -2.99
CA GLY A 22 -7.06 11.38 -4.08
C GLY A 22 -6.23 10.13 -4.37
N ALA A 23 -5.17 10.34 -5.14
CA ALA A 23 -4.34 9.25 -5.65
C ALA A 23 -3.07 9.09 -4.84
N TYR A 24 -2.81 7.89 -4.36
CA TYR A 24 -1.59 7.51 -3.69
C TYR A 24 -0.66 6.76 -4.65
N ARG A 25 0.65 6.87 -4.40
CA ARG A 25 1.69 6.13 -5.10
C ARG A 25 2.60 5.43 -4.11
N GLU A 26 3.04 4.22 -4.47
CA GLU A 26 4.10 3.50 -3.81
C GLU A 26 5.44 4.23 -4.03
N MET A 27 5.99 4.79 -2.95
CA MET A 27 7.26 5.53 -2.97
C MET A 27 8.45 4.65 -2.58
N LEU A 28 8.19 3.62 -1.77
CA LEU A 28 9.16 2.61 -1.39
C LEU A 28 8.42 1.28 -1.24
N ASN A 29 9.07 0.23 -1.75
CA ASN A 29 8.68 -1.15 -1.54
C ASN A 29 9.94 -1.97 -1.26
N SER A 30 10.08 -2.47 -0.03
CA SER A 30 11.25 -3.24 0.36
C SER A 30 11.30 -4.63 -0.27
N ASP A 31 10.20 -5.10 -0.87
CA ASP A 31 10.16 -6.35 -1.64
C ASP A 31 10.53 -6.15 -3.11
N SER A 32 10.90 -4.93 -3.54
CA SER A 32 11.30 -4.70 -4.93
C SER A 32 12.51 -5.55 -5.32
N HIS A 33 12.54 -6.01 -6.58
CA HIS A 33 13.68 -6.73 -7.14
C HIS A 33 15.00 -5.93 -7.04
N PHE A 34 14.95 -4.59 -7.01
CA PHE A 34 16.12 -3.74 -6.79
C PHE A 34 16.78 -3.93 -5.42
N TYR A 35 16.04 -4.47 -4.44
CA TYR A 35 16.52 -4.77 -3.09
C TYR A 35 16.66 -6.28 -2.83
N GLY A 36 16.51 -7.11 -3.87
CA GLY A 36 16.55 -8.57 -3.75
C GLY A 36 15.25 -9.21 -3.26
N GLY A 37 14.13 -8.49 -3.30
CA GLY A 37 12.81 -9.02 -2.98
C GLY A 37 12.11 -9.70 -4.15
N GLY A 38 10.89 -10.19 -3.91
CA GLY A 38 10.06 -10.94 -4.86
C GLY A 38 9.30 -10.09 -5.89
N ASP A 39 9.46 -8.77 -5.84
CA ASP A 39 8.80 -7.76 -6.67
C ASP A 39 7.26 -7.78 -6.57
N VAL A 40 6.73 -8.28 -5.45
CA VAL A 40 5.31 -8.17 -5.14
C VAL A 40 5.05 -6.74 -4.68
N GLY A 41 3.93 -6.15 -5.08
CA GLY A 41 3.60 -4.77 -4.70
C GLY A 41 2.46 -4.19 -5.51
N ASN A 42 2.39 -2.86 -5.55
CA ASN A 42 1.38 -2.13 -6.30
C ASN A 42 1.90 -1.58 -7.63
N SER A 43 3.20 -1.74 -7.91
CA SER A 43 3.87 -1.26 -9.13
C SER A 43 3.61 0.24 -9.34
N ASP A 44 3.64 0.71 -10.59
CA ASP A 44 3.30 2.10 -10.95
C ASP A 44 1.79 2.40 -10.95
N ARG A 45 0.95 1.49 -10.40
CA ARG A 45 -0.50 1.68 -10.33
C ARG A 45 -0.83 2.88 -9.46
N GLN A 46 -1.73 3.71 -9.95
CA GLN A 46 -2.32 4.78 -9.16
C GLN A 46 -3.34 4.20 -8.17
N LEU A 47 -3.08 4.37 -6.88
CA LEU A 47 -3.93 3.86 -5.80
C LEU A 47 -4.97 4.94 -5.45
N VAL A 48 -6.16 4.87 -6.02
CA VAL A 48 -7.20 5.88 -5.81
C VAL A 48 -7.96 5.59 -4.52
N ALA A 49 -8.02 6.59 -3.62
CA ALA A 49 -8.77 6.51 -2.38
C ALA A 49 -10.27 6.51 -2.65
N GLU A 50 -10.95 5.52 -2.10
CA GLU A 50 -12.41 5.37 -2.15
C GLU A 50 -13.03 6.05 -0.92
N GLU A 51 -14.22 6.65 -1.08
CA GLU A 51 -15.02 7.19 0.03
C GLU A 51 -15.73 6.06 0.79
N VAL A 52 -14.92 5.14 1.30
CA VAL A 52 -15.35 4.01 2.13
C VAL A 52 -14.61 4.10 3.45
N PRO A 53 -15.30 4.39 4.57
CA PRO A 53 -14.67 4.48 5.87
C PRO A 53 -14.01 3.17 6.30
N TRP A 54 -12.77 3.25 6.80
CA TRP A 54 -12.03 2.09 7.29
C TRP A 54 -10.98 2.51 8.32
N MET A 55 -10.72 1.67 9.34
CA MET A 55 -9.73 1.96 10.40
C MET A 55 -9.87 3.37 11.02
N ASN A 56 -11.12 3.81 11.25
CA ASN A 56 -11.44 5.15 11.76
C ASN A 56 -10.93 6.31 10.89
N ARG A 57 -10.90 6.12 9.57
CA ARG A 57 -10.57 7.14 8.56
C ARG A 57 -11.71 7.26 7.54
N PRO A 58 -11.92 8.45 6.94
CA PRO A 58 -13.02 8.69 6.01
C PRO A 58 -12.86 8.00 4.65
N TYR A 59 -11.62 7.78 4.21
CA TYR A 59 -11.31 7.13 2.93
C TYR A 59 -10.53 5.83 3.16
N SER A 60 -10.48 4.97 2.14
CA SER A 60 -9.63 3.78 2.17
C SER A 60 -9.02 3.44 0.81
N LEU A 61 -7.95 2.67 0.83
CA LEU A 61 -7.28 2.12 -0.33
C LEU A 61 -7.33 0.60 -0.29
N THR A 62 -7.43 -0.02 -1.46
CA THR A 62 -7.26 -1.47 -1.65
C THR A 62 -5.90 -1.71 -2.30
N ILE A 63 -4.98 -2.34 -1.55
CA ILE A 63 -3.57 -2.49 -1.94
C ILE A 63 -3.09 -3.94 -1.83
N THR A 64 -2.05 -4.27 -2.57
CA THR A 64 -1.25 -5.47 -2.35
C THR A 64 -0.17 -5.15 -1.32
N VAL A 65 -0.06 -5.96 -0.26
CA VAL A 65 1.02 -5.88 0.73
C VAL A 65 1.94 -7.10 0.57
N PRO A 66 3.22 -6.91 0.23
CA PRO A 66 4.15 -8.03 -0.01
C PRO A 66 4.42 -8.83 1.28
N PRO A 67 4.92 -10.07 1.18
CA PRO A 67 5.31 -10.86 2.35
C PRO A 67 6.58 -10.28 2.99
N LEU A 68 6.67 -10.27 4.33
CA LEU A 68 7.88 -9.84 5.07
C LEU A 68 8.46 -8.47 4.63
N ALA A 69 7.62 -7.51 4.24
CA ALA A 69 8.06 -6.26 3.62
C ALA A 69 7.41 -5.01 4.21
N GLY A 70 8.08 -3.87 3.99
CA GLY A 70 7.58 -2.52 4.26
C GLY A 70 7.25 -1.76 2.97
N LEU A 71 6.12 -1.07 2.97
CA LEU A 71 5.70 -0.12 1.94
C LEU A 71 5.62 1.29 2.50
N VAL A 72 5.98 2.28 1.67
CA VAL A 72 5.70 3.71 1.93
C VAL A 72 4.83 4.25 0.81
N LEU A 73 3.62 4.72 1.16
CA LEU A 73 2.72 5.38 0.23
C LEU A 73 2.68 6.90 0.48
N ALA A 74 2.67 7.69 -0.59
CA ALA A 74 2.48 9.13 -0.54
C ALA A 74 1.30 9.55 -1.41
N LEU A 75 0.55 10.56 -0.97
CA LEU A 75 -0.47 11.22 -1.78
C LEU A 75 0.23 11.98 -2.91
N ARG A 76 -0.21 11.79 -4.16
CA ARG A 76 0.15 12.66 -5.28
C ARG A 76 -0.60 13.97 -5.14
N ALA A 77 0.15 15.06 -5.03
CA ALA A 77 -0.37 16.43 -5.14
C ALA A 77 -0.85 16.72 -6.56
#